data_AF-A0A660RBA6-F1
#
_entry.id   AF-A0A660RBA6-F1
#
_cell.length_a   1.000
_cell.length_b   1.000
_cell.length_c   1.000
_cell.angle_alpha   90.00
_cell.angle_beta   90.00
_cell.angle_gamma   90.00
#
_symmetry.space_group_name_H-M   'P 1'
#
loop_
_entity.id
_entity.type
_entity.pdbx_description
1 polymer ?
#
loop_
_entity_poly.entity_id
_entity_poly.type
_entity_poly.pdbx_seq_one_letter_code
_entity_poly.pdbx_strand_id
1 'polypeptide(L)'
;FSNRWRNLVYFLISIPFDLRRPVGIGAGIWLNGRNFLGSNMSAGEFELGALPPLFGDKKVRLTLKGFKKRKRLKLDEISSFLESLISYLTTSIYLLDPEGVVIGGDINLFPKSIHRILIERIKKRIDKRPISKTEIIIDDSGIESIAIGSAKAFLNRFMNEYDFAIKLLKGR
;
A
#
# COMPACT_ATOMS: atom_id res chain seq x y z
N PHE A 1 -9.08 14.85 11.48
CA PHE A 1 -7.97 14.95 10.52
C PHE A 1 -8.33 16.04 9.53
N SER A 2 -7.71 17.22 9.63
CA SER A 2 -7.77 18.19 8.54
C SER A 2 -7.19 17.50 7.31
N ASN A 3 -7.99 17.33 6.25
CA ASN A 3 -7.57 16.57 5.07
C ASN A 3 -6.43 17.31 4.36
N ARG A 4 -5.21 16.94 4.71
CA ARG A 4 -3.96 17.41 4.09
C ARG A 4 -3.99 17.23 2.57
N TRP A 5 -4.64 16.16 2.11
CA TRP A 5 -4.82 15.86 0.69
C TRP A 5 -6.28 15.59 0.35
N ARG A 6 -6.75 16.10 -0.79
CA ARG A 6 -8.04 15.74 -1.40
C ARG A 6 -7.92 14.50 -2.28
N ASN A 7 -6.76 14.29 -2.90
CA ASN A 7 -6.46 13.15 -3.75
C ASN A 7 -5.27 12.37 -3.19
N LEU A 8 -5.50 11.12 -2.79
CA LEU A 8 -4.54 10.27 -2.10
C LEU A 8 -4.62 8.84 -2.60
N VAL A 9 -3.48 8.17 -2.73
CA VAL A 9 -3.41 6.72 -2.92
C VAL A 9 -2.63 6.09 -1.78
N TYR A 10 -3.25 5.15 -1.07
CA TYR A 10 -2.60 4.34 -0.03
C TYR A 10 -2.32 2.95 -0.60
N PHE A 11 -1.06 2.56 -0.72
CA PHE A 11 -0.68 1.20 -1.10
C PHE A 11 -0.46 0.33 0.13
N LEU A 12 -1.10 -0.83 0.13
CA LEU A 12 -0.90 -1.87 1.13
C LEU A 12 0.04 -2.93 0.58
N ILE A 13 1.20 -3.11 1.22
CA ILE A 13 2.12 -4.20 0.94
C ILE A 13 1.93 -5.30 1.99
N SER A 14 1.73 -6.54 1.55
CA SER A 14 1.49 -7.69 2.43
C SER A 14 2.48 -8.80 2.13
N ILE A 15 3.41 -9.05 3.05
CA ILE A 15 4.45 -10.06 2.90
C ILE A 15 3.89 -11.40 3.39
N PRO A 16 3.86 -12.44 2.54
CA PRO A 16 3.29 -13.73 2.92
C PRO A 16 4.11 -14.41 4.02
N PHE A 17 3.48 -15.33 4.76
CA PHE A 17 4.19 -16.12 5.77
C PHE A 17 5.35 -16.94 5.17
N ASP A 18 5.13 -17.54 4.00
CA ASP A 18 6.16 -18.24 3.21
C ASP A 18 6.72 -17.29 2.14
N LEU A 19 7.98 -16.87 2.27
CA LEU A 19 8.59 -15.84 1.43
C LEU A 19 8.95 -16.31 0.02
N ARG A 20 8.66 -17.57 -0.30
CA ARG A 20 8.67 -18.08 -1.68
C ARG A 20 7.42 -17.70 -2.44
N ARG A 21 6.35 -17.30 -1.75
CA ARG A 21 5.12 -16.85 -2.38
C ARG A 21 5.25 -15.39 -2.82
N PRO A 22 4.51 -15.00 -3.87
CA PRO A 22 4.41 -13.60 -4.30
C PRO A 22 3.98 -12.67 -3.16
N VAL A 23 4.49 -11.44 -3.18
CA VAL A 23 4.09 -10.39 -2.23
C VAL A 23 2.75 -9.81 -2.68
N GLY A 24 1.84 -9.58 -1.73
CA GLY A 24 0.56 -8.94 -1.99
C GLY A 24 0.71 -7.42 -2.13
N ILE A 25 -0.07 -6.83 -3.04
CA ILE A 25 -0.24 -5.39 -3.17
C ILE A 25 -1.73 -5.08 -3.36
N GLY A 26 -2.21 -4.07 -2.66
CA GLY A 26 -3.53 -3.48 -2.82
C GLY A 26 -3.44 -1.95 -2.73
N ALA A 27 -4.46 -1.23 -3.17
CA ALA A 27 -4.53 0.22 -3.02
C ALA A 27 -5.90 0.70 -2.52
N GLY A 28 -5.89 1.58 -1.53
CA GLY A 28 -7.02 2.46 -1.22
C GLY A 28 -6.88 3.73 -2.03
N ILE A 29 -7.92 4.10 -2.78
CA ILE A 29 -7.91 5.29 -3.65
C ILE A 29 -8.89 6.30 -3.08
N TRP A 30 -8.42 7.51 -2.81
CA TRP A 30 -9.22 8.60 -2.29
C TRP A 30 -9.18 9.77 -3.26
N LEU A 31 -10.31 10.12 -3.86
CA LEU A 31 -10.42 11.19 -4.85
C LEU A 31 -11.45 12.22 -4.39
N ASN A 32 -11.11 13.50 -4.51
CA ASN A 32 -11.96 14.63 -4.14
C ASN A 32 -12.57 14.52 -2.73
N GLY A 33 -11.78 14.03 -1.77
CA GLY A 33 -12.26 13.90 -0.40
C GLY A 33 -13.15 12.68 -0.14
N ARG A 34 -13.18 11.68 -1.03
CA ARG A 34 -14.02 10.47 -0.89
C ARG A 34 -13.27 9.21 -1.30
N ASN A 35 -13.65 8.07 -0.71
CA ASN A 35 -13.12 6.77 -1.12
C ASN A 35 -13.67 6.39 -2.50
N PHE A 36 -12.79 6.03 -3.43
CA PHE A 36 -13.13 5.57 -4.76
C PHE A 36 -13.14 4.04 -4.77
N LEU A 37 -14.33 3.46 -4.97
CA LEU A 37 -14.55 2.01 -4.88
C LEU A 37 -14.59 1.32 -6.25
N GLY A 38 -14.72 2.08 -7.35
CA GLY A 38 -14.98 1.53 -8.68
C GLY A 38 -16.42 1.00 -8.84
N SER A 39 -16.77 0.58 -10.05
CA SER A 39 -18.13 0.13 -10.40
C SER A 39 -18.58 -1.13 -9.64
N ASN A 40 -17.62 -2.00 -9.31
CA ASN A 40 -17.87 -3.29 -8.66
C ASN A 40 -17.30 -3.34 -7.22
N MET A 41 -16.99 -2.19 -6.61
CA MET A 41 -16.34 -2.13 -5.29
C MET A 41 -14.98 -2.83 -5.22
N SER A 42 -14.26 -2.90 -6.34
CA SER A 42 -12.96 -3.59 -6.47
C SER A 42 -11.84 -2.68 -6.97
N ALA A 43 -11.99 -1.36 -6.82
CA ALA A 43 -10.92 -0.43 -7.18
C ALA A 43 -9.69 -0.66 -6.29
N GLY A 44 -8.50 -0.62 -6.92
CA GLY A 44 -7.22 -0.79 -6.23
C GLY A 44 -6.83 -2.25 -5.97
N GLU A 45 -7.58 -3.21 -6.50
CA GLU A 45 -7.16 -4.61 -6.56
C GLU A 45 -6.13 -4.80 -7.68
N PHE A 46 -5.05 -5.52 -7.37
CA PHE A 46 -4.01 -5.90 -8.33
C PHE A 46 -4.12 -7.40 -8.63
N GLU A 47 -3.58 -7.80 -9.77
CA GLU A 47 -3.53 -9.21 -10.15
C GLU A 47 -2.80 -10.06 -9.09
N LEU A 48 -3.28 -11.29 -8.87
CA LEU A 48 -2.60 -12.25 -8.00
C LEU A 48 -1.20 -12.52 -8.54
N GLY A 49 -0.19 -12.26 -7.70
CA GLY A 49 1.20 -12.40 -8.12
C GLY A 49 1.79 -11.17 -8.83
N ALA A 50 1.10 -10.03 -8.80
CA ALA A 50 1.61 -8.76 -9.35
C ALA A 50 3.04 -8.43 -8.87
N LEU A 51 3.33 -8.62 -7.57
CA LEU A 51 4.70 -8.50 -7.07
C LEU A 51 5.34 -9.88 -6.94
N PRO A 52 6.62 -10.03 -7.37
CA PRO A 52 7.33 -11.29 -7.21
C PRO A 52 7.55 -11.60 -5.71
N PRO A 53 8.01 -12.82 -5.37
CA PRO A 53 8.47 -13.13 -4.03
C PRO A 53 9.52 -12.12 -3.56
N LEU A 54 9.59 -11.88 -2.25
CA LEU A 54 10.43 -10.82 -1.66
C LEU A 54 11.90 -10.94 -2.08
N PHE A 55 12.41 -12.17 -2.17
CA PHE A 55 13.79 -12.47 -2.55
C PHE A 55 13.96 -12.90 -4.02
N GLY A 56 12.96 -12.62 -4.87
CA GLY A 56 12.90 -13.06 -6.27
C GLY A 56 12.91 -14.58 -6.40
N ASP A 57 13.63 -15.09 -7.41
CA ASP A 57 13.75 -16.53 -7.68
C ASP A 57 14.71 -17.27 -6.74
N LYS A 58 15.35 -16.55 -5.81
CA LYS A 58 16.21 -17.18 -4.81
C LYS A 58 15.33 -18.11 -3.99
N LYS A 59 15.61 -19.41 -4.02
CA LYS A 59 14.93 -20.46 -3.24
C LYS A 59 15.26 -20.34 -1.74
N VAL A 60 14.97 -19.18 -1.15
CA VAL A 60 15.15 -18.91 0.26
C VAL A 60 13.96 -19.50 1.00
N ARG A 61 14.19 -20.61 1.71
CA ARG A 61 13.20 -21.13 2.67
C ARG A 61 13.24 -20.30 3.95
N LEU A 62 12.66 -19.10 3.89
CA LEU A 62 12.53 -18.20 5.02
C LEU A 62 11.06 -17.88 5.25
N THR A 63 10.65 -17.88 6.51
CA THR A 63 9.31 -17.46 6.90
C THR A 63 9.31 -15.99 7.30
N LEU A 64 8.14 -15.36 7.32
CA LEU A 64 7.98 -13.99 7.83
C LEU A 64 8.56 -13.83 9.26
N LYS A 65 8.37 -14.85 10.13
CA LYS A 65 8.97 -14.86 11.47
C LYS A 65 10.50 -14.87 11.42
N GLY A 66 11.09 -15.63 10.49
CA GLY A 66 12.53 -15.65 10.27
C GLY A 66 13.04 -14.31 9.71
N PHE A 67 12.29 -13.69 8.80
CA PHE A 67 12.61 -12.37 8.25
C PHE A 67 12.58 -11.27 9.31
N LYS A 68 11.57 -11.24 10.18
CA LYS A 68 11.50 -10.28 11.31
C LYS A 68 12.69 -10.38 12.27
N LYS A 69 13.33 -11.56 12.36
CA LYS A 69 14.54 -11.78 13.18
C LYS A 69 15.84 -11.41 12.47
N ARG A 70 15.80 -11.17 11.15
CA ARG A 70 17.00 -10.84 10.37
C ARG A 70 17.46 -9.43 10.74
N LYS A 71 18.72 -9.29 11.15
CA LYS A 71 19.30 -7.99 11.53
C LYS A 71 19.61 -7.08 10.34
N ARG A 72 19.74 -7.65 9.14
CA ARG A 72 20.13 -6.92 7.92
C ARG A 72 19.37 -7.46 6.72
N LEU A 73 18.93 -6.53 5.88
CA LEU A 73 18.35 -6.76 4.57
C LEU A 73 19.21 -6.00 3.56
N LYS A 74 19.81 -6.69 2.59
CA LYS A 74 20.58 -6.03 1.54
C LYS A 74 19.67 -5.66 0.37
N LEU A 75 19.96 -4.53 -0.29
CA LEU A 75 19.19 -4.06 -1.43
C LEU A 75 19.16 -5.10 -2.57
N ASP A 76 20.30 -5.73 -2.87
CA ASP A 76 20.44 -6.73 -3.94
C ASP A 76 19.68 -8.04 -3.66
N GLU A 77 19.25 -8.25 -2.41
CA GLU A 77 18.41 -9.40 -2.07
C GLU A 77 16.96 -9.20 -2.52
N ILE A 78 16.49 -7.96 -2.58
CA ILE A 78 15.09 -7.59 -2.85
C ILE A 78 14.93 -6.72 -4.09
N SER A 79 15.97 -6.59 -4.92
CA SER A 79 16.00 -5.65 -6.04
C SER A 79 14.88 -5.90 -7.05
N SER A 80 14.63 -7.17 -7.42
CA SER A 80 13.55 -7.56 -8.32
C SER A 80 12.18 -7.14 -7.80
N PHE A 81 11.90 -7.43 -6.52
CA PHE A 81 10.69 -6.99 -5.83
C PHE A 81 10.54 -5.47 -5.84
N LEU A 82 11.60 -4.73 -5.52
CA LEU A 82 11.57 -3.26 -5.48
C LEU A 82 11.30 -2.66 -6.87
N GLU A 83 11.91 -3.19 -7.92
CA GLU A 83 11.67 -2.69 -9.28
C GLU A 83 10.23 -2.90 -9.73
N SER A 84 9.63 -4.08 -9.45
CA SER A 84 8.22 -4.32 -9.71
C SER A 84 7.33 -3.38 -8.89
N LEU A 85 7.61 -3.24 -7.59
CA LEU A 85 6.86 -2.33 -6.72
C LEU A 85 6.89 -0.89 -7.25
N ILE A 86 8.08 -0.37 -7.57
CA ILE A 86 8.24 0.97 -8.14
C ILE A 86 7.44 1.10 -9.44
N SER A 87 7.43 0.07 -10.29
CA SER A 87 6.65 0.07 -11.53
C SER A 87 5.15 0.25 -11.28
N TYR A 88 4.56 -0.54 -10.37
CA TYR A 88 3.14 -0.40 -10.02
C TYR A 88 2.83 0.95 -9.39
N LEU A 89 3.63 1.38 -8.41
CA LEU A 89 3.44 2.67 -7.74
C LEU A 89 3.49 3.84 -8.72
N THR A 90 4.50 3.89 -9.58
CA THR A 90 4.65 4.98 -10.56
C THR A 90 3.57 4.95 -11.63
N THR A 91 3.14 3.76 -12.07
CA THR A 91 2.02 3.62 -13.01
C THR A 91 0.74 4.19 -12.40
N SER A 92 0.42 3.82 -11.17
CA SER A 92 -0.75 4.35 -10.46
C SER A 92 -0.65 5.86 -10.22
N ILE A 93 0.53 6.40 -9.88
CA ILE A 93 0.75 7.85 -9.75
C ILE A 93 0.45 8.54 -11.09
N TYR A 94 0.94 7.99 -12.20
CA TYR A 94 0.69 8.58 -13.52
C TYR A 94 -0.77 8.53 -13.96
N LEU A 95 -1.50 7.49 -13.57
CA LEU A 95 -2.92 7.35 -13.93
C LEU A 95 -3.82 8.25 -13.09
N LEU A 96 -3.49 8.42 -11.80
CA LEU A 96 -4.38 9.08 -10.84
C LEU A 96 -3.98 10.52 -10.51
N ASP A 97 -2.73 10.90 -10.77
CA ASP A 97 -2.15 12.20 -10.43
C ASP A 97 -2.50 12.66 -8.99
N PRO A 98 -2.19 11.86 -7.94
CA PRO A 98 -2.60 12.18 -6.59
C PRO A 98 -1.72 13.28 -5.98
N GLU A 99 -2.28 14.02 -5.01
CA GLU A 99 -1.52 14.98 -4.20
C GLU A 99 -0.58 14.26 -3.22
N GLY A 100 -0.99 13.08 -2.73
CA GLY A 100 -0.22 12.27 -1.82
C GLY A 100 -0.26 10.77 -2.13
N VAL A 101 0.83 10.09 -1.83
CA VAL A 101 0.95 8.63 -1.85
C VAL A 101 1.47 8.16 -0.51
N VAL A 102 0.77 7.19 0.07
CA VAL A 102 1.22 6.47 1.27
C VAL A 102 1.57 5.05 0.89
N ILE A 103 2.69 4.55 1.36
CA ILE A 103 3.09 3.14 1.20
C ILE A 103 3.11 2.54 2.61
N GLY A 104 2.22 1.60 2.89
CA GLY A 104 2.05 1.00 4.21
C GLY A 104 1.96 -0.52 4.18
N GLY A 105 1.51 -1.09 5.31
CA GLY A 105 1.55 -2.53 5.57
C GLY A 105 2.93 -3.01 5.99
N ASP A 106 3.33 -4.20 5.53
CA ASP A 106 4.59 -4.85 5.91
C ASP A 106 5.84 -4.16 5.35
N ILE A 107 5.69 -3.08 4.56
CA ILE A 107 6.81 -2.23 4.17
C ILE A 107 7.54 -1.65 5.40
N ASN A 108 6.83 -1.46 6.52
CA ASN A 108 7.41 -0.99 7.78
C ASN A 108 8.45 -1.96 8.38
N LEU A 109 8.47 -3.21 7.94
CA LEU A 109 9.48 -4.20 8.34
C LEU A 109 10.84 -3.93 7.68
N PHE A 110 10.91 -3.04 6.69
CA PHE A 110 12.14 -2.76 5.95
C PHE A 110 12.97 -1.69 6.68
N PRO A 111 14.31 -1.75 6.59
CA PRO A 111 15.16 -0.70 7.12
C PRO A 111 14.86 0.66 6.48
N LYS A 112 15.00 1.74 7.25
CA LYS A 112 14.84 3.13 6.79
C LYS A 112 15.71 3.49 5.57
N SER A 113 16.86 2.85 5.41
CA SER A 113 17.70 2.99 4.21
C SER A 113 17.00 2.52 2.94
N ILE A 114 16.26 1.41 3.01
CA ILE A 114 15.47 0.89 1.88
C ILE A 114 14.27 1.80 1.60
N HIS A 115 13.59 2.30 2.64
CA HIS A 115 12.51 3.29 2.47
C HIS A 115 12.97 4.53 1.71
N ARG A 116 14.13 5.07 2.09
CA ARG A 116 14.73 6.24 1.43
C ARG A 116 15.02 5.94 -0.04
N ILE A 117 15.65 4.80 -0.34
CA ILE A 117 15.95 4.39 -1.72
C ILE A 117 14.67 4.23 -2.54
N LEU A 118 13.62 3.62 -1.96
CA LEU A 118 12.33 3.45 -2.61
C LEU A 118 11.73 4.82 -3.00
N ILE A 119 11.66 5.76 -2.06
CA ILE A 119 11.14 7.12 -2.32
C ILE A 119 11.98 7.82 -3.39
N GLU A 120 13.30 7.81 -3.27
CA GLU A 120 14.21 8.44 -4.23
C GLU A 120 14.02 7.88 -5.65
N ARG A 121 13.87 6.56 -5.79
CA ARG A 121 13.64 5.92 -7.10
C ARG A 121 12.27 6.25 -7.69
N ILE A 122 11.22 6.32 -6.86
CA ILE A 122 9.88 6.73 -7.32
C ILE A 122 9.92 8.19 -7.80
N LYS A 123 10.46 9.11 -6.98
CA LYS A 123 10.62 10.53 -7.32
C LYS A 123 11.37 10.72 -8.65
N LYS A 124 12.53 10.09 -8.78
CA LYS A 124 13.33 10.14 -10.02
C LYS A 124 12.56 9.66 -11.26
N ARG A 125 11.62 8.72 -11.11
CA ARG A 125 10.77 8.28 -12.23
C ARG A 125 9.68 9.30 -12.53
N ILE A 126 8.96 9.83 -11.54
CA ILE A 126 7.82 10.74 -11.73
C ILE A 126 8.24 12.17 -12.13
N ASP A 127 9.43 12.63 -11.69
CA ASP A 127 9.96 13.97 -12.01
C ASP A 127 10.27 14.15 -13.51
N LYS A 128 10.25 13.06 -14.29
CA LYS A 128 10.35 13.11 -15.76
C LYS A 128 9.09 13.66 -16.43
N ARG A 129 8.03 13.93 -15.67
CA ARG A 129 6.74 14.46 -16.12
C ARG A 129 6.27 15.57 -15.17
N PRO A 130 5.33 16.45 -15.55
CA PRO A 130 4.86 17.58 -14.73
C PRO A 130 4.05 17.20 -13.47
N ILE A 131 4.19 15.97 -12.96
CA ILE A 131 3.48 15.41 -11.77
C ILE A 131 4.31 15.61 -10.49
N SER A 132 5.28 16.54 -10.53
CA SER A 132 6.38 16.67 -9.56
C SER A 132 5.98 17.13 -8.14
N LYS A 133 4.68 17.29 -7.85
CA LYS A 133 4.18 17.75 -6.55
C LYS A 133 3.59 16.63 -5.68
N THR A 134 3.44 15.41 -6.21
CA THR A 134 2.97 14.27 -5.40
C THR A 134 3.92 14.03 -4.23
N GLU A 135 3.41 14.17 -3.01
CA GLU A 135 4.15 13.83 -1.80
C GLU A 135 4.12 12.31 -1.58
N ILE A 136 5.24 11.70 -1.20
CA ILE A 136 5.34 10.26 -0.96
C ILE A 136 5.80 10.03 0.47
N ILE A 137 5.00 9.28 1.24
CA ILE A 137 5.29 8.93 2.63
C ILE A 137 5.25 7.41 2.85
N ILE A 138 6.07 6.93 3.78
CA ILE A 138 5.97 5.56 4.30
C ILE A 138 5.14 5.60 5.58
N ASP A 139 4.17 4.71 5.68
CA ASP A 139 3.45 4.44 6.92
C ASP A 139 4.19 3.39 7.75
N ASP A 140 4.70 3.82 8.90
CA ASP A 140 5.43 2.96 9.83
C ASP A 140 4.53 2.23 10.84
N SER A 141 3.26 2.60 10.94
CA SER A 141 2.29 2.04 11.89
C SER A 141 1.82 0.63 11.51
N GLY A 142 2.18 0.15 10.31
CA GLY A 142 1.91 -1.22 9.86
C GLY A 142 0.42 -1.55 9.85
N ILE A 143 0.01 -2.53 10.66
CA ILE A 143 -1.38 -3.01 10.71
C ILE A 143 -2.31 -2.00 11.41
N GLU A 144 -1.78 -1.15 12.29
CA GLU A 144 -2.59 -0.23 13.10
C GLU A 144 -3.37 0.77 12.23
N SER A 145 -2.73 1.38 11.23
CA SER A 145 -3.40 2.30 10.30
C SER A 145 -4.55 1.65 9.55
N ILE A 146 -4.39 0.38 9.17
CA ILE A 146 -5.40 -0.40 8.46
C ILE A 146 -6.60 -0.65 9.39
N ALA A 147 -6.32 -1.06 10.63
CA ALA A 147 -7.36 -1.34 11.63
C ALA A 147 -8.15 -0.07 11.99
N ILE A 148 -7.46 1.03 12.26
CA ILE A 148 -8.08 2.33 12.55
C ILE A 148 -8.88 2.82 11.34
N GLY A 149 -8.32 2.71 10.13
CA GLY A 149 -9.00 3.08 8.88
C GLY A 149 -10.29 2.29 8.68
N SER A 150 -10.24 0.97 8.89
CA SER A 150 -11.39 0.08 8.78
C SER A 150 -12.47 0.41 9.81
N ALA A 151 -12.09 0.63 11.07
CA ALA A 151 -13.01 1.02 12.13
C ALA A 151 -13.68 2.36 11.83
N LYS A 152 -12.92 3.36 11.37
CA LYS A 152 -13.46 4.66 10.96
C LYS A 152 -14.39 4.55 9.76
N ALA A 153 -14.04 3.75 8.75
CA ALA A 153 -14.88 3.55 7.57
C ALA A 153 -16.21 2.90 7.96
N PHE A 154 -16.16 1.87 8.81
CA PHE A 154 -17.36 1.23 9.36
C PHE A 154 -18.22 2.22 10.14
N LEU A 155 -17.64 2.95 11.10
CA LEU A 155 -18.36 3.94 11.90
C LEU A 155 -18.95 5.04 11.03
N ASN A 156 -18.20 5.55 10.06
CA ASN A 156 -18.69 6.58 9.15
C ASN A 156 -19.90 6.08 8.34
N ARG A 157 -19.84 4.83 7.87
CA ARG A 157 -20.97 4.20 7.18
C ARG A 157 -22.16 4.01 8.10
N PHE A 158 -21.93 3.47 9.30
CA PHE A 158 -22.95 3.25 10.31
C PHE A 158 -23.66 4.55 10.74
N MET A 159 -22.92 5.64 10.91
CA MET A 159 -23.48 6.90 11.37
C MET A 159 -24.19 7.70 10.28
N ASN A 160 -23.85 7.49 9.00
CA ASN A 160 -24.36 8.32 7.90
C ASN A 160 -25.26 7.56 6.90
N GLU A 161 -25.27 6.22 6.91
CA GLU A 161 -26.14 5.41 6.03
C GLU A 161 -27.22 4.70 6.85
N TYR A 162 -28.43 5.27 6.88
CA TYR A 162 -29.56 4.75 7.66
C TYR A 162 -29.86 3.27 7.38
N ASP A 163 -29.91 2.88 6.11
CA ASP A 163 -30.21 1.50 5.70
C ASP A 163 -29.15 0.51 6.19
N PHE A 164 -27.87 0.91 6.11
CA PHE A 164 -26.76 0.10 6.61
C PHE A 164 -26.84 -0.05 8.13
N ALA A 165 -27.12 1.03 8.86
CA ALA A 165 -27.24 1.03 10.31
C ALA A 165 -28.39 0.14 10.80
N ILE A 166 -29.58 0.30 10.21
CA ILE A 166 -30.78 -0.46 10.57
C ILE A 166 -30.61 -1.95 10.26
N LYS A 167 -29.97 -2.29 9.13
CA LYS A 167 -29.68 -3.69 8.78
C LYS A 167 -28.85 -4.36 9.88
N LEU A 168 -27.77 -3.71 10.33
CA LEU A 168 -26.91 -4.22 11.40
C LEU A 168 -27.65 -4.33 12.75
N LEU A 169 -28.39 -3.30 13.15
CA LEU A 169 -29.09 -3.27 14.44
C LEU A 169 -30.22 -4.31 14.54
N LYS A 170 -30.88 -4.63 13.42
CA LYS A 170 -31.95 -5.63 13.38
C LYS A 170 -31.45 -7.07 13.29
N GLY A 171 -30.13 -7.29 13.22
CA GLY A 171 -29.53 -8.63 13.16
C GLY A 171 -29.97 -9.45 11.95
N ARG A 172 -30.30 -8.80 10.82
CA ARG A 172 -30.73 -9.44 9.56
C ARG A 172 -29.77 -9.15 8.42
#